data_AF-A0A7J7RV39-F1
#
_entry.id   AF-A0A7J7RV39-F1
#
_cell.length_a   1.000
_cell.length_b   1.000
_cell.length_c   1.000
_cell.angle_alpha   90.00
_cell.angle_beta   90.00
_cell.angle_gamma   90.00
#
_symmetry.space_group_name_H-M   'P 1'
#
loop_
_entity.id
_entity.type
_entity.pdbx_description
1 polymer ?
#
loop_
_entity_poly.entity_id
_entity_poly.type
_entity_poly.pdbx_seq_one_letter_code
_entity_poly.pdbx_strand_id
1 'polypeptide(L)'
;MKPAEELAQLWAAPELDMLAIEAVAIGSWKTYQLVYFLDKVLQKSPLPPGNVKKLGEMYPKISGARNAELRLRWGQIVLQNDLQEDFGKVKDFLQSQGKQKYTLPLYRAMMGGSEAARALAKETFAATATQLHSNVVHYVQQLLAPEGS
;
A
#
# COMPACT_ATOMS: atom_id res chain seq x y z
N MET A 1 -5.53 -15.00 -15.10
CA MET A 1 -4.70 -14.28 -14.10
C MET A 1 -3.23 -14.11 -14.53
N LYS A 2 -2.70 -14.97 -15.42
CA LYS A 2 -1.33 -14.90 -15.97
C LYS A 2 -0.82 -13.49 -16.37
N PRO A 3 -1.58 -12.62 -17.07
CA PRO A 3 -1.09 -11.29 -17.45
C PRO A 3 -0.75 -10.38 -16.25
N ALA A 4 -1.43 -10.55 -15.12
CA ALA A 4 -1.14 -9.79 -13.90
C ALA A 4 0.12 -10.29 -13.20
N GLU A 5 0.40 -11.58 -13.26
CA GLU A 5 1.63 -12.16 -12.69
C GLU A 5 2.86 -11.79 -13.52
N GLU A 6 2.73 -11.87 -14.85
CA GLU A 6 3.76 -11.43 -15.80
C GLU A 6 4.06 -9.94 -15.64
N LEU A 7 3.03 -9.09 -15.58
CA LEU A 7 3.22 -7.66 -15.35
C LEU A 7 3.89 -7.38 -13.99
N ALA A 8 3.48 -8.07 -12.92
CA ALA A 8 4.13 -7.90 -11.62
C ALA A 8 5.61 -8.34 -11.65
N GLN A 9 5.95 -9.36 -12.45
CA GLN A 9 7.33 -9.77 -12.66
C GLN A 9 8.13 -8.68 -13.39
N LEU A 10 7.56 -8.05 -14.42
CA LEU A 10 8.20 -6.94 -15.15
C LEU A 10 8.51 -5.75 -14.22
N TRP A 11 7.58 -5.40 -13.32
CA TRP A 11 7.80 -4.32 -12.35
C TRP A 11 8.81 -4.65 -11.24
N ALA A 12 9.03 -5.94 -10.97
CA ALA A 12 10.03 -6.38 -10.00
C ALA A 12 11.43 -6.55 -10.62
N ALA A 13 11.57 -6.37 -11.94
CA ALA A 13 12.85 -6.49 -12.62
C ALA A 13 13.79 -5.33 -12.23
N PRO A 14 15.11 -5.59 -12.08
CA PRO A 14 16.11 -4.54 -11.83
C PRO A 14 16.14 -3.47 -12.93
N GLU A 15 15.94 -3.89 -14.18
CA GLU A 15 15.82 -3.03 -15.35
C GLU A 15 14.42 -3.17 -15.93
N LEU A 16 13.72 -2.06 -16.09
CA LEU A 16 12.34 -2.05 -16.58
C LEU A 16 12.31 -2.16 -18.11
N ASP A 17 11.72 -3.24 -18.61
CA ASP A 17 11.31 -3.33 -20.01
C ASP A 17 9.98 -2.58 -20.21
N MET A 18 10.10 -1.28 -20.48
CA MET A 18 8.94 -0.40 -20.65
C MET A 18 8.07 -0.81 -21.85
N LEU A 19 8.65 -1.38 -22.91
CA LEU A 19 7.89 -1.85 -24.07
C LEU A 19 7.01 -3.05 -23.68
N ALA A 20 7.57 -4.01 -22.94
CA ALA A 20 6.80 -5.15 -22.43
C ALA A 20 5.73 -4.73 -21.42
N ILE A 21 6.03 -3.75 -20.56
CA ILE A 21 5.08 -3.21 -19.57
C ILE A 21 3.90 -2.53 -20.28
N GLU A 22 4.17 -1.66 -21.25
CA GLU A 22 3.15 -0.91 -22.00
C GLU A 22 2.29 -1.82 -22.90
N ALA A 23 2.85 -2.93 -23.37
CA ALA A 23 2.11 -3.94 -24.12
C ALA A 23 0.99 -4.61 -23.29
N VAL A 24 1.07 -4.59 -21.96
CA VAL A 24 0.00 -5.11 -21.09
C VAL A 24 -1.09 -4.07 -20.94
N ALA A 25 -2.17 -4.23 -21.71
CA ALA A 25 -3.33 -3.34 -21.67
C ALA A 25 -4.14 -3.47 -20.36
N ILE A 26 -3.65 -2.88 -19.26
CA ILE A 26 -4.37 -2.93 -17.99
C ILE A 26 -5.63 -2.08 -18.01
N GLY A 27 -5.78 -1.13 -18.95
CA GLY A 27 -6.90 -0.19 -19.04
C GLY A 27 -8.29 -0.86 -18.94
N SER A 28 -8.44 -2.03 -19.56
CA SER A 28 -9.68 -2.83 -19.57
C SER A 28 -9.91 -3.70 -18.33
N TRP A 29 -8.93 -3.77 -17.42
CA TRP A 29 -9.02 -4.64 -16.26
C TRP A 29 -10.06 -4.16 -15.26
N LYS A 30 -10.89 -5.12 -14.82
CA LYS A 30 -11.83 -4.94 -13.72
C LYS A 30 -11.09 -4.79 -12.40
N THR A 31 -11.73 -4.20 -11.39
CA THR A 31 -11.15 -3.94 -10.07
C THR A 31 -10.50 -5.17 -9.44
N TYR A 32 -11.13 -6.35 -9.51
CA TYR A 32 -10.54 -7.56 -8.91
C TYR A 32 -9.25 -8.02 -9.62
N GLN A 33 -9.09 -7.73 -10.92
CA GLN A 33 -7.86 -8.02 -11.65
C GLN A 33 -6.75 -7.05 -11.24
N LEU A 34 -7.09 -5.78 -11.03
CA LEU A 34 -6.16 -4.78 -10.49
C LEU A 34 -5.75 -5.11 -9.05
N VAL A 35 -6.68 -5.52 -8.20
CA VAL A 35 -6.37 -5.99 -6.84
C VAL A 35 -5.44 -7.18 -6.89
N TYR A 36 -5.74 -8.18 -7.73
CA TYR A 36 -4.89 -9.35 -7.89
C TYR A 36 -3.48 -9.01 -8.40
N PHE A 37 -3.37 -8.09 -9.36
CA PHE A 37 -2.08 -7.56 -9.80
C PHE A 37 -1.30 -6.92 -8.65
N LEU A 38 -1.94 -6.07 -7.84
CA LEU A 38 -1.28 -5.45 -6.70
C LEU A 38 -0.91 -6.45 -5.61
N ASP A 39 -1.71 -7.49 -5.39
CA ASP A 39 -1.34 -8.57 -4.48
C ASP A 39 -0.04 -9.27 -4.96
N LYS A 40 0.15 -9.42 -6.28
CA LYS A 40 1.38 -9.98 -6.86
C LYS A 40 2.57 -9.03 -6.77
N VAL A 41 2.35 -7.72 -6.94
CA VAL A 41 3.39 -6.71 -6.71
C VAL A 41 3.80 -6.67 -5.24
N LEU A 42 2.83 -6.77 -4.32
CA LEU A 42 3.08 -6.79 -2.89
C LEU A 42 3.90 -8.02 -2.47
N GLN A 43 3.61 -9.20 -3.03
CA GLN A 43 4.41 -10.42 -2.80
C GLN A 43 5.88 -10.29 -3.26
N LYS A 44 6.16 -9.39 -4.21
CA LYS A 44 7.49 -9.14 -4.75
C LYS A 44 8.18 -7.93 -4.12
N SER A 45 7.49 -7.22 -3.24
CA SER A 45 8.03 -6.03 -2.59
C SER A 45 9.03 -6.42 -1.48
N PRO A 46 10.09 -5.62 -1.24
CA PRO A 46 10.40 -4.36 -1.92
C PRO A 46 10.90 -4.58 -3.36
N LEU A 47 10.40 -3.74 -4.28
CA LEU A 47 10.85 -3.63 -5.66
C LEU A 47 12.16 -2.81 -5.71
N PRO A 48 12.90 -2.89 -6.84
CA PRO A 48 14.06 -2.04 -7.06
C PRO A 48 13.75 -0.53 -6.93
N PRO A 49 14.71 0.29 -6.48
CA PRO A 49 14.51 1.72 -6.25
C PRO A 49 13.93 2.43 -7.48
N GLY A 50 12.89 3.24 -7.27
CA GLY A 50 12.22 4.00 -8.33
C GLY A 50 11.09 3.24 -9.05
N ASN A 51 11.04 1.91 -8.99
CA ASN A 51 10.02 1.13 -9.71
C ASN A 51 8.61 1.40 -9.20
N VAL A 52 8.40 1.49 -7.88
CA VAL A 52 7.06 1.80 -7.33
C VAL A 52 6.60 3.20 -7.73
N LYS A 53 7.50 4.18 -7.72
CA LYS A 53 7.20 5.54 -8.19
C LYS A 53 6.73 5.51 -9.64
N LYS A 54 7.50 4.84 -10.51
CA LYS A 54 7.19 4.73 -11.93
C LYS A 54 5.88 3.97 -12.20
N LEU A 55 5.62 2.91 -11.43
CA LEU A 55 4.36 2.18 -11.46
C LEU A 55 3.18 3.09 -11.10
N GLY A 56 3.34 3.89 -10.04
CA GLY A 56 2.33 4.86 -9.60
C GLY A 56 2.05 5.95 -10.64
N GLU A 57 3.09 6.46 -11.31
CA GLU A 57 2.98 7.41 -12.43
C GLU A 57 2.28 6.81 -13.65
N MET A 58 2.63 5.57 -14.00
CA MET A 58 2.06 4.89 -15.17
C MET A 58 0.60 4.49 -14.96
N TYR A 59 0.20 4.18 -13.73
CA TYR A 59 -1.15 3.74 -13.42
C TYR A 59 -1.87 4.65 -12.41
N PRO A 60 -2.26 5.88 -12.80
CA PRO A 60 -3.01 6.81 -11.93
C PRO A 60 -4.32 6.22 -11.40
N LYS A 61 -4.94 5.30 -12.15
CA LYS A 61 -6.15 4.59 -11.71
C LYS A 61 -5.93 3.65 -10.51
N ILE A 62 -4.68 3.34 -10.18
CA ILE A 62 -4.27 2.58 -9.00
C ILE A 62 -3.79 3.55 -7.93
N SER A 63 -2.77 4.37 -8.23
CA SER A 63 -2.11 5.24 -7.25
C SER A 63 -3.01 6.37 -6.74
N GLY A 64 -3.99 6.80 -7.55
CA GLY A 64 -5.04 7.75 -7.21
C GLY A 64 -6.42 7.12 -7.02
N ALA A 65 -6.51 5.80 -6.82
CA ALA A 65 -7.79 5.12 -6.69
C ALA A 65 -8.60 5.59 -5.47
N ARG A 66 -9.93 5.69 -5.63
CA ARG A 66 -10.87 5.85 -4.50
C ARG A 66 -11.34 4.52 -3.91
N ASN A 67 -11.21 3.43 -4.67
CA ASN A 67 -11.64 2.10 -4.25
C ASN A 67 -10.80 1.60 -3.06
N ALA A 68 -11.46 1.22 -1.96
CA ALA A 68 -10.77 0.84 -0.72
C ALA A 68 -9.87 -0.40 -0.85
N GLU A 69 -10.20 -1.37 -1.70
CA GLU A 69 -9.33 -2.54 -1.91
C GLU A 69 -8.03 -2.14 -2.62
N LEU A 70 -8.12 -1.27 -3.63
CA LEU A 70 -6.94 -0.74 -4.31
C LEU A 70 -6.10 0.14 -3.39
N ARG A 71 -6.73 1.03 -2.62
CA ARG A 71 -6.04 1.90 -1.65
C ARG A 71 -5.33 1.09 -0.57
N LEU A 72 -5.94 0.00 -0.08
CA LEU A 72 -5.30 -0.91 0.87
C LEU A 72 -4.01 -1.50 0.27
N ARG A 73 -4.09 -2.13 -0.90
CA ARG A 73 -2.91 -2.77 -1.51
C ARG A 73 -1.84 -1.74 -1.88
N TRP A 74 -2.24 -0.60 -2.46
CA TRP A 74 -1.32 0.48 -2.78
C TRP A 74 -0.61 0.98 -1.53
N GLY A 75 -1.33 1.22 -0.44
CA GLY A 75 -0.73 1.64 0.82
C GLY A 75 0.26 0.63 1.39
N GLN A 76 -0.03 -0.68 1.29
CA GLN A 76 0.92 -1.72 1.70
C GLN A 76 2.18 -1.73 0.83
N ILE A 77 2.04 -1.57 -0.50
CA ILE A 77 3.17 -1.48 -1.43
C ILE A 77 4.03 -0.25 -1.09
N VAL A 78 3.40 0.92 -0.94
CA VAL A 78 4.08 2.17 -0.56
C VAL A 78 4.90 2.00 0.73
N LEU A 79 4.30 1.41 1.76
CA LEU A 79 4.97 1.19 3.05
C LEU A 79 6.10 0.16 2.97
N GLN A 80 5.90 -0.96 2.27
CA GLN A 80 6.93 -2.00 2.11
C GLN A 80 8.12 -1.53 1.26
N ASN A 81 7.92 -0.54 0.40
CA ASN A 81 8.96 0.04 -0.45
C ASN A 81 9.51 1.37 0.09
N ASP A 82 9.06 1.79 1.28
CA ASP A 82 9.40 3.09 1.90
C ASP A 82 9.26 4.30 0.94
N LEU A 83 8.20 4.31 0.12
CA LEU A 83 7.93 5.42 -0.80
C LEU A 83 7.33 6.61 -0.04
N GLN A 84 8.16 7.36 0.68
CA GLN A 84 7.74 8.40 1.62
C GLN A 84 6.90 9.52 0.97
N GLU A 85 7.13 9.84 -0.31
CA GLU A 85 6.32 10.81 -1.06
C GLU A 85 4.82 10.43 -1.11
N ASP A 86 4.50 9.14 -0.96
CA ASP A 86 3.13 8.61 -0.98
C ASP A 86 2.56 8.30 0.42
N PHE A 87 3.30 8.57 1.51
CA PHE A 87 2.82 8.35 2.87
C PHE A 87 1.57 9.16 3.20
N GLY A 88 1.45 10.38 2.63
CA GLY A 88 0.23 11.19 2.74
C GLY A 88 -1.02 10.44 2.26
N LYS A 89 -0.92 9.67 1.17
CA LYS A 89 -2.06 8.89 0.63
C LYS A 89 -2.49 7.77 1.58
N VAL A 90 -1.54 7.17 2.31
CA VAL A 90 -1.81 6.15 3.34
C VAL A 90 -2.55 6.78 4.51
N LYS A 91 -2.07 7.92 5.01
CA LYS A 91 -2.72 8.69 6.08
C LYS A 91 -4.13 9.11 5.69
N ASP A 92 -4.31 9.69 4.50
CA ASP A 92 -5.62 10.09 3.98
C ASP A 92 -6.59 8.90 3.89
N PHE A 93 -6.09 7.70 3.57
CA PHE A 93 -6.93 6.51 3.55
C PHE A 93 -7.36 6.09 4.95
N LEU A 94 -6.44 6.07 5.91
CA LEU A 94 -6.72 5.75 7.31
C LEU A 94 -7.64 6.79 7.98
N GLN A 95 -7.59 8.06 7.56
CA GLN A 95 -8.52 9.10 8.03
C GLN A 95 -9.92 8.96 7.42
N SER A 96 -10.03 8.41 6.20
CA SER A 96 -11.33 8.31 5.50
C SER A 96 -12.21 7.13 5.94
N GLN A 97 -11.70 6.19 6.74
CA GLN A 97 -12.44 4.99 7.17
C GLN A 97 -11.87 4.39 8.46
N GLY A 98 -12.66 3.59 9.20
CA GLY A 98 -12.22 2.93 10.45
C GLY A 98 -12.38 1.40 10.47
N LYS A 99 -12.52 0.74 9.31
CA LYS A 99 -12.70 -0.72 9.25
C LYS A 99 -11.39 -1.43 9.61
N GLN A 100 -11.47 -2.42 10.50
CA GLN A 100 -10.32 -3.24 10.90
C GLN A 100 -9.60 -3.89 9.70
N LYS A 101 -10.37 -4.34 8.69
CA LYS A 101 -9.86 -4.95 7.45
C LYS A 101 -8.81 -4.09 6.74
N TYR A 102 -8.94 -2.76 6.80
CA TYR A 102 -8.01 -1.84 6.15
C TYR A 102 -7.01 -1.25 7.14
N THR A 103 -7.49 -0.93 8.34
CA THR A 103 -6.71 -0.25 9.37
C THR A 103 -5.58 -1.14 9.89
N LEU A 104 -5.88 -2.36 10.33
CA LEU A 104 -4.87 -3.20 11.00
C LEU A 104 -3.72 -3.61 10.08
N PRO A 105 -3.94 -4.03 8.82
CA PRO A 105 -2.83 -4.36 7.92
C PRO A 105 -1.90 -3.17 7.65
N LEU A 106 -2.43 -1.94 7.55
CA LEU A 106 -1.61 -0.75 7.31
C LEU A 106 -0.82 -0.34 8.56
N TYR A 107 -1.42 -0.41 9.75
CA TYR A 107 -0.68 -0.18 10.99
C TYR A 107 0.44 -1.21 11.20
N ARG A 108 0.20 -2.50 10.89
CA ARG A 108 1.25 -3.52 10.90
C ARG A 108 2.37 -3.20 9.91
N ALA A 109 2.02 -2.81 8.68
CA ALA A 109 3.01 -2.45 7.67
C ALA A 109 3.83 -1.22 8.08
N MET A 110 3.20 -0.19 8.67
CA MET A 110 3.90 0.99 9.19
C MET A 110 4.83 0.64 10.34
N MET A 111 4.37 -0.17 11.31
CA MET A 111 5.18 -0.53 12.48
C MET A 111 6.36 -1.44 12.14
N GLY A 112 6.20 -2.32 11.13
CA GLY A 112 7.29 -3.13 10.58
C GLY A 112 8.21 -2.41 9.60
N GLY A 113 7.92 -1.15 9.27
CA GLY A 113 8.67 -0.35 8.29
C GLY A 113 9.76 0.54 8.90
N SER A 114 10.15 1.56 8.14
CA SER A 114 11.13 2.57 8.52
C SER A 114 10.70 3.41 9.74
N GLU A 115 11.63 4.19 10.30
CA GLU A 115 11.29 5.15 11.36
C GLU A 115 10.24 6.17 10.92
N ALA A 116 10.32 6.62 9.65
CA ALA A 116 9.31 7.51 9.06
C ALA A 116 7.93 6.84 9.02
N ALA A 117 7.86 5.55 8.68
CA ALA A 117 6.60 4.81 8.68
C ALA A 117 6.03 4.63 10.10
N ARG A 118 6.88 4.35 11.10
CA ARG A 118 6.48 4.29 12.52
C ARG A 118 6.00 5.65 13.04
N ALA A 119 6.64 6.74 12.63
CA ALA A 119 6.20 8.09 12.95
C ALA A 119 4.82 8.39 12.34
N LEU A 120 4.61 8.02 11.06
CA LEU A 120 3.33 8.12 10.36
C LEU A 120 2.22 7.39 11.12
N ALA A 121 2.48 6.18 11.63
CA ALA A 121 1.50 5.43 12.42
C ALA A 121 1.07 6.18 13.68
N LYS A 122 2.04 6.68 14.46
CA LYS A 122 1.78 7.42 15.70
C LYS A 122 0.98 8.70 15.43
N GLU A 123 1.40 9.48 14.43
CA GLU A 123 0.73 10.71 14.02
C GLU A 123 -0.70 10.45 13.54
N THR A 124 -0.88 9.46 12.66
CA THR A 124 -2.19 9.10 12.11
C THR A 124 -3.13 8.61 13.20
N PHE A 125 -2.62 7.83 14.16
CA PHE A 125 -3.44 7.34 15.26
C PHE A 125 -3.87 8.47 16.19
N ALA A 126 -2.95 9.36 16.56
CA ALA A 126 -3.29 10.55 17.36
C ALA A 126 -4.40 11.39 16.71
N ALA A 127 -4.38 11.51 15.38
CA ALA A 127 -5.39 12.27 14.64
C ALA A 127 -6.75 11.55 14.50
N THR A 128 -6.80 10.22 14.63
CA THR A 128 -8.01 9.43 14.30
C THR A 128 -8.60 8.66 15.48
N ALA A 129 -7.88 8.49 16.59
CA ALA A 129 -8.26 7.63 17.70
C ALA A 129 -9.66 7.92 18.27
N THR A 130 -10.06 9.18 18.35
CA THR A 130 -11.37 9.59 18.88
C THR A 130 -12.54 9.25 17.96
N GLN A 131 -12.28 8.98 16.67
CA GLN A 131 -13.28 8.69 15.65
C GLN A 131 -13.39 7.17 15.38
N LEU A 132 -12.44 6.39 15.86
CA LEU A 132 -12.38 4.95 15.66
C LEU A 132 -13.22 4.21 16.71
N HIS A 133 -13.76 3.06 16.31
CA HIS A 133 -14.42 2.15 17.25
C HIS A 133 -13.40 1.65 18.30
N SER A 134 -13.83 1.51 19.57
CA SER A 134 -12.98 1.12 20.69
C SER A 134 -12.12 -0.14 20.42
N ASN A 135 -12.70 -1.18 19.81
CA ASN A 135 -11.95 -2.37 19.40
C ASN A 135 -10.80 -2.07 18.42
N VAL A 136 -11.01 -1.16 17.46
CA VAL A 136 -9.95 -0.75 16.51
C VAL A 136 -8.86 -0.01 17.26
N VAL A 137 -9.23 0.93 18.14
CA VAL A 137 -8.31 1.68 19.01
C VAL A 137 -7.46 0.72 19.83
N HIS A 138 -8.08 -0.26 20.49
CA HIS A 138 -7.40 -1.26 21.30
C HIS A 138 -6.35 -2.05 20.49
N TYR A 139 -6.71 -2.55 19.31
CA TYR A 139 -5.76 -3.30 18.48
C TYR A 139 -4.62 -2.40 17.95
N VAL A 140 -4.91 -1.16 17.58
CA VAL A 140 -3.87 -0.23 17.12
C VAL A 140 -2.92 0.13 18.27
N GLN A 141 -3.43 0.35 19.49
CA GLN A 141 -2.60 0.58 20.67
C GLN A 141 -1.65 -0.59 20.95
N GLN A 142 -2.13 -1.83 20.80
CA GLN A 142 -1.28 -3.02 20.92
C GLN A 142 -0.16 -3.05 19.86
N LEU A 143 -0.44 -2.61 18.63
CA LEU A 143 0.57 -2.52 17.58
C LEU A 143 1.57 -1.38 17.81
N LEU A 144 1.16 -0.30 18.47
CA LEU A 144 2.02 0.86 18.77
C LEU A 144 2.86 0.67 20.04
N ALA A 145 2.50 -0.30 20.89
CA ALA A 145 3.26 -0.61 22.09
C ALA A 145 4.67 -1.10 21.72
N PRO A 146 5.71 -0.70 22.46
CA PRO A 146 7.05 -1.25 22.27
C PRO A 146 7.03 -2.77 22.48
N GLU A 147 7.69 -3.53 21.61
CA GLU A 147 7.86 -4.97 21.83
C GLU A 147 8.74 -5.19 23.07
N GLY A 148 8.15 -5.74 24.13
CA GLY A 148 8.85 -6.13 25.35
C GLY A 148 9.23 -4.97 26.27
N SER A 149 8.48 -4.82 27.36
CA SER A 149 9.07 -4.45 28.65
C SER A 149 9.45 -5.73 29.39
#